data_AF-A0AAN8TWD2-F1
#
_entry.id   AF-A0AAN8TWD2-F1
#
_cell.length_a   1.000
_cell.length_b   1.000
_cell.length_c   1.000
_cell.angle_alpha   90.00
_cell.angle_beta   90.00
_cell.angle_gamma   90.00
#
_symmetry.space_group_name_H-M   'P 1'
#
loop_
_entity.id
_entity.type
_entity.pdbx_description
1 polymer ?
#
loop_
_entity_poly.entity_id
_entity_poly.type
_entity_poly.pdbx_seq_one_letter_code
_entity_poly.pdbx_strand_id
1 'polypeptide(L)'
;MDPLKQITCTIFLGYRVSADPSGANKFRREIRRQLPGLLLLAALFLVVVFIVMSVEIKLSRSNRIYRPNELVEGKIVTKLSSSISHQGIRLNVNASVNLQVRGGSAGVIESFYGVIKPITILKKTVEVLKSGRISSGTTEIPFSFWLKDPGEKPSENFYETYHGGDISIQYLASVDISRGYLHKSLSATVEFIIESKKENLPEKPISSEMVIFYMTQDTQRHSLLPELKSGGFRVSGKVCTLCSLSDPIEGELTVESSAVPIQSIEIHLLRLESILVGEKIATESSLIQTTQIADGDVCRGTTLPIYIILPRLLTCPSVFAGYVLDPINVCSLQIPKILSASHCGLSRVASRFPFSIEFKVTLVITFQSEQLKVHSKSNFKTLKSWHAAESIPLELIRTK
;
A
#
# COMPACT_ATOMS: atom_id res chain seq x y z
N MET A 1 -51.58 38.68 27.24
CA MET A 1 -50.42 39.47 26.82
C MET A 1 -49.40 38.51 26.22
N ASP A 2 -49.27 38.53 24.90
CA ASP A 2 -48.08 38.11 24.14
C ASP A 2 -46.84 38.93 24.60
N PRO A 3 -45.57 38.64 24.19
CA PRO A 3 -45.04 37.48 23.44
C PRO A 3 -43.56 37.05 23.72
N LEU A 4 -43.21 35.89 23.13
CA LEU A 4 -41.99 35.51 22.36
C LEU A 4 -40.53 35.74 22.84
N LYS A 5 -39.86 34.58 22.94
CA LYS A 5 -38.65 34.15 22.17
C LYS A 5 -37.52 35.16 21.97
N GLN A 6 -36.48 35.06 22.80
CA GLN A 6 -35.11 35.40 22.39
C GLN A 6 -34.53 34.26 21.55
N ILE A 7 -34.53 34.42 20.23
CA ILE A 7 -33.68 33.64 19.32
C ILE A 7 -32.39 34.44 19.15
N THR A 8 -31.32 33.98 19.78
CA THR A 8 -29.97 34.50 19.58
C THR A 8 -29.43 33.89 18.28
N CYS A 9 -29.46 34.65 17.19
CA CYS A 9 -28.78 34.28 15.95
C CYS A 9 -27.40 34.96 15.93
N THR A 10 -26.37 34.21 16.31
CA THR A 10 -24.97 34.64 16.23
C THR A 10 -24.50 34.51 14.78
N ILE A 11 -24.50 35.61 14.03
CA ILE A 11 -23.81 35.68 12.74
C ILE A 11 -22.33 35.98 13.02
N PHE A 12 -21.46 35.09 12.56
CA PHE A 12 -20.01 35.23 12.55
C PHE A 12 -19.63 36.48 11.74
N LEU A 13 -19.42 37.61 12.43
CA LEU A 13 -18.60 38.76 12.01
C LEU A 13 -18.53 39.73 13.20
N GLY A 14 -17.74 39.36 14.22
CA GLY A 14 -16.94 40.26 15.08
C GLY A 14 -17.51 41.54 15.74
N TYR A 15 -18.81 41.84 15.72
CA TYR A 15 -19.33 43.10 16.29
C TYR A 15 -20.42 42.85 17.33
N ARG A 16 -20.12 43.13 18.60
CA ARG A 16 -21.12 43.35 19.65
C ARG A 16 -21.59 44.80 19.58
N VAL A 17 -22.90 45.03 19.43
CA VAL A 17 -23.48 46.37 19.55
C VAL A 17 -24.55 46.34 20.65
N SER A 18 -24.29 47.09 21.74
CA SER A 18 -25.26 47.37 22.80
C SER A 18 -26.08 48.61 22.39
N ALA A 19 -27.41 48.54 22.45
CA ALA A 19 -28.29 49.63 22.04
C ALA A 19 -28.86 50.39 23.25
N ASP A 20 -28.67 51.71 23.26
CA ASP A 20 -29.32 52.68 24.15
C ASP A 20 -30.56 53.31 23.44
N PRO A 21 -31.69 53.60 24.12
CA PRO A 21 -32.97 53.89 23.46
C PRO A 21 -33.07 55.21 22.68
N SER A 22 -32.05 56.07 22.70
CA SER A 22 -32.08 57.37 22.01
C SER A 22 -31.59 57.35 20.55
N GLY A 23 -31.13 56.19 20.04
CA GLY A 23 -30.41 56.08 18.76
C GLY A 23 -31.18 55.48 17.56
N ALA A 24 -32.49 55.22 17.67
CA ALA A 24 -33.24 54.42 16.69
C ALA A 24 -33.19 54.95 15.24
N ASN A 25 -33.13 56.27 15.04
CA ASN A 25 -33.04 56.89 13.72
C ASN A 25 -31.63 56.80 13.10
N LYS A 26 -30.58 56.75 13.92
CA LYS A 26 -29.18 56.58 13.47
C LYS A 26 -28.94 55.12 13.08
N PHE A 27 -29.51 54.17 13.82
CA PHE A 27 -29.48 52.74 13.54
C PHE A 27 -30.20 52.39 12.22
N ARG A 28 -31.39 52.96 11.97
CA ARG A 28 -32.12 52.79 10.69
C ARG A 28 -31.35 53.33 9.48
N ARG A 29 -30.61 54.44 9.63
CA ARG A 29 -29.79 55.00 8.55
C ARG A 29 -28.55 54.15 8.26
N GLU A 30 -27.87 53.64 9.29
CA GLU A 30 -26.68 52.81 9.09
C GLU A 30 -27.04 51.43 8.49
N ILE A 31 -28.14 50.81 8.94
CA ILE A 31 -28.65 49.57 8.32
C ILE A 31 -29.02 49.81 6.85
N ARG A 32 -29.72 50.91 6.53
CA ARG A 32 -30.12 51.22 5.15
C ARG A 32 -28.91 51.54 4.25
N ARG A 33 -27.80 51.99 4.83
CA ARG A 33 -26.52 52.25 4.12
C ARG A 33 -25.69 50.99 3.91
N GLN A 34 -25.75 50.03 4.82
CA GLN A 34 -25.06 48.74 4.76
C GLN A 34 -25.86 47.66 3.99
N LEU A 35 -27.18 47.82 3.87
CA LEU A 35 -28.10 46.90 3.18
C LEU A 35 -27.65 46.53 1.76
N PRO A 36 -27.18 47.46 0.91
CA PRO A 36 -26.73 47.13 -0.45
C PRO A 36 -25.47 46.25 -0.43
N GLY A 37 -24.53 46.51 0.47
CA GLY A 37 -23.32 45.72 0.64
C GLY A 37 -23.60 44.33 1.23
N LEU A 38 -24.54 44.24 2.18
CA LEU A 38 -24.99 42.99 2.78
C LEU A 38 -25.83 42.15 1.80
N LEU A 39 -26.65 42.79 0.95
CA LEU A 39 -27.35 42.14 -0.17
C LEU A 39 -26.38 41.68 -1.25
N LEU A 40 -25.32 42.43 -1.54
CA LEU A 40 -24.28 42.00 -2.49
C LEU A 40 -23.44 40.85 -1.92
N LEU A 41 -23.11 40.87 -0.63
CA LEU A 41 -22.44 39.76 0.06
C LEU A 41 -23.34 38.55 0.20
N ALA A 42 -24.64 38.72 0.47
CA ALA A 42 -25.63 37.65 0.51
C ALA A 42 -25.94 37.11 -0.89
N ALA A 43 -25.92 37.95 -1.93
CA ALA A 43 -26.05 37.55 -3.33
C ALA A 43 -24.77 36.86 -3.83
N LEU A 44 -23.58 37.33 -3.44
CA LEU A 44 -22.34 36.59 -3.63
C LEU A 44 -22.39 35.28 -2.86
N PHE A 45 -22.89 35.26 -1.62
CA PHE A 45 -23.09 34.03 -0.84
C PHE A 45 -24.14 33.13 -1.49
N LEU A 46 -25.20 33.64 -2.13
CA LEU A 46 -26.21 32.85 -2.86
C LEU A 46 -25.72 32.35 -4.22
N VAL A 47 -24.86 33.12 -4.89
CA VAL A 47 -24.13 32.72 -6.11
C VAL A 47 -23.04 31.70 -5.75
N VAL A 48 -22.46 31.81 -4.55
CA VAL A 48 -21.50 30.89 -3.94
C VAL A 48 -22.19 29.74 -3.18
N VAL A 49 -23.51 29.80 -2.95
CA VAL A 49 -24.40 28.65 -2.72
C VAL A 49 -24.56 27.93 -4.06
N PHE A 50 -23.42 27.50 -4.57
CA PHE A 50 -23.19 26.18 -5.08
C PHE A 50 -24.17 25.76 -6.19
N ILE A 51 -23.92 26.32 -7.37
CA ILE A 51 -24.04 25.60 -8.65
C ILE A 51 -23.08 24.38 -8.56
N VAL A 52 -23.38 23.40 -7.71
CA VAL A 52 -22.58 22.17 -7.57
C VAL A 52 -22.99 21.27 -8.69
N MET A 53 -22.32 21.45 -9.81
CA MET A 53 -22.23 20.43 -10.84
C MET A 53 -21.21 19.42 -10.35
N SER A 54 -21.65 18.20 -10.06
CA SER A 54 -20.77 17.11 -9.66
C SER A 54 -21.03 15.87 -10.50
N VAL A 55 -19.97 15.09 -10.67
CA VAL A 55 -20.02 13.76 -11.28
C VAL A 55 -19.32 12.80 -10.32
N GLU A 56 -19.87 11.61 -10.17
CA GLU A 56 -19.36 10.56 -9.31
C GLU A 56 -19.46 9.22 -10.06
N ILE A 57 -18.45 8.36 -9.93
CA ILE A 57 -18.52 6.98 -10.41
C ILE A 57 -18.85 6.09 -9.20
N LYS A 58 -19.97 5.37 -9.26
CA LYS A 58 -20.37 4.38 -8.26
C LYS A 58 -20.30 2.99 -8.86
N LEU A 59 -19.36 2.19 -8.37
CA LEU A 59 -19.26 0.78 -8.69
C LEU A 59 -20.39 0.00 -8.01
N SER A 60 -20.89 -1.04 -8.66
CA SER A 60 -21.98 -1.88 -8.10
C SER A 60 -21.56 -2.64 -6.84
N ARG A 61 -20.26 -2.94 -6.69
CA ARG A 61 -19.71 -3.61 -5.49
C ARG A 61 -19.21 -2.60 -4.47
N SER A 62 -19.68 -2.70 -3.24
CA SER A 62 -19.28 -1.81 -2.14
C SER A 62 -17.81 -1.98 -1.73
N ASN A 63 -17.30 -3.22 -1.75
CA ASN A 63 -15.89 -3.52 -1.46
C ASN A 63 -14.94 -3.15 -2.61
N ARG A 64 -15.48 -2.86 -3.81
CA ARG A 64 -14.73 -2.54 -5.03
C ARG A 64 -13.71 -3.60 -5.45
N ILE A 65 -13.84 -4.83 -4.96
CA ILE A 65 -12.93 -5.94 -5.27
C ILE A 65 -13.47 -6.68 -6.49
N TYR A 66 -12.60 -6.89 -7.47
CA TYR A 66 -12.85 -7.59 -8.71
C TYR A 66 -11.70 -8.56 -9.02
N ARG A 67 -11.95 -9.48 -9.93
CA ARG A 67 -10.92 -10.38 -10.48
C ARG A 67 -10.79 -10.16 -11.98
N PRO A 68 -9.66 -10.55 -12.61
CA PRO A 68 -9.40 -10.27 -14.03
C PRO A 68 -10.48 -10.77 -15.00
N ASN A 69 -11.21 -11.83 -14.65
CA ASN A 69 -12.26 -12.43 -15.48
C ASN A 69 -13.67 -12.01 -15.03
N GLU A 70 -13.82 -10.98 -14.20
CA GLU A 70 -15.12 -10.53 -13.71
C GLU A 70 -15.56 -9.25 -14.43
N LEU A 71 -16.87 -9.12 -14.63
CA LEU A 71 -17.49 -7.92 -15.19
C LEU A 71 -17.43 -6.78 -14.16
N VAL A 72 -16.93 -5.62 -14.58
CA VAL A 72 -16.96 -4.40 -13.77
C VAL A 72 -18.18 -3.59 -14.18
N GLU A 73 -19.09 -3.39 -13.24
CA GLU A 73 -20.36 -2.69 -13.44
C GLU A 73 -20.51 -1.55 -12.45
N GLY A 74 -21.27 -0.53 -12.86
CA GLY A 74 -21.59 0.60 -12.02
C GLY A 74 -22.45 1.63 -12.74
N LYS A 75 -22.48 2.83 -12.17
CA LYS A 75 -23.18 3.98 -12.72
C LYS A 75 -22.38 5.26 -12.52
N ILE A 76 -22.46 6.14 -13.49
CA ILE A 76 -22.03 7.53 -13.39
C ILE A 76 -23.23 8.32 -12.87
N VAL A 77 -23.07 8.98 -11.72
CA VAL A 77 -24.09 9.82 -11.11
C VAL A 77 -23.70 11.27 -11.36
N THR A 78 -24.53 12.00 -12.10
CA THR A 78 -24.38 13.44 -12.28
C THR A 78 -25.41 14.17 -11.42
N LYS A 79 -24.99 15.26 -10.77
CA LYS A 79 -25.88 16.21 -10.11
C LYS A 79 -25.65 17.56 -10.76
N LEU A 80 -26.65 18.06 -11.48
CA LEU A 80 -26.52 19.25 -12.31
C LEU A 80 -27.57 20.28 -11.91
N SER A 81 -27.14 21.51 -11.68
CA SER A 81 -28.05 22.64 -11.41
C SER A 81 -28.73 23.16 -12.69
N SER A 82 -28.20 22.84 -13.86
CA SER A 82 -28.77 23.18 -15.18
C SER A 82 -28.47 22.07 -16.19
N SER A 83 -29.25 22.02 -17.26
CA SER A 83 -29.01 21.06 -18.34
C SER A 83 -27.68 21.34 -19.05
N ILE A 84 -26.95 20.29 -19.42
CA ILE A 84 -25.69 20.43 -20.17
C ILE A 84 -25.71 19.64 -21.46
N SER A 85 -25.10 20.21 -22.51
CA SER A 85 -24.73 19.46 -23.70
C SER A 85 -23.37 18.80 -23.48
N HIS A 86 -23.18 17.59 -24.00
CA HIS A 86 -21.92 16.86 -23.90
C HIS A 86 -21.52 16.23 -25.23
N GLN A 87 -20.22 16.10 -25.46
CA GLN A 87 -19.63 15.52 -26.68
C GLN A 87 -19.40 14.01 -26.54
N GLY A 88 -20.40 13.30 -26.01
CA GLY A 88 -20.29 11.89 -25.64
C GLY A 88 -19.64 11.68 -24.28
N ILE A 89 -19.96 10.56 -23.64
CA ILE A 89 -19.43 10.18 -22.33
C ILE A 89 -18.65 8.90 -22.50
N ARG A 90 -17.38 8.96 -22.12
CA ARG A 90 -16.44 7.85 -22.23
C ARG A 90 -15.85 7.55 -20.85
N LEU A 91 -15.84 6.27 -20.50
CA LEU A 91 -15.17 5.76 -19.32
C LEU A 91 -13.79 5.25 -19.74
N ASN A 92 -12.74 5.87 -19.20
CA ASN A 92 -11.36 5.47 -19.41
C ASN A 92 -10.92 4.59 -18.24
N VAL A 93 -10.55 3.35 -18.55
CA VAL A 93 -10.05 2.38 -17.59
C VAL A 93 -8.54 2.27 -17.79
N ASN A 94 -7.78 2.67 -16.79
CA ASN A 94 -6.33 2.64 -16.80
C ASN A 94 -5.83 1.77 -15.65
N ALA A 95 -4.90 0.87 -15.94
CA ALA A 95 -4.17 0.12 -14.94
C ALA A 95 -2.68 0.23 -15.19
N SER A 96 -1.90 0.47 -14.14
CA SER A 96 -0.47 0.65 -14.27
C SER A 96 0.29 0.27 -13.01
N VAL A 97 1.53 -0.15 -13.19
CA VAL A 97 2.54 -0.25 -12.15
C VAL A 97 3.40 1.00 -12.20
N ASN A 98 3.28 1.83 -11.18
CA ASN A 98 4.16 2.96 -10.93
C ASN A 98 5.37 2.46 -10.12
N LEU A 99 6.55 2.84 -10.58
CA LEU A 99 7.83 2.42 -10.02
C LEU A 99 8.60 3.67 -9.62
N GLN A 100 9.15 3.69 -8.41
CA GLN A 100 10.02 4.75 -7.94
C GLN A 100 11.16 4.14 -7.15
N VAL A 101 12.36 4.71 -7.28
CA VAL A 101 13.52 4.31 -6.49
C VAL A 101 13.86 5.47 -5.57
N ARG A 102 13.80 5.24 -4.27
CA ARG A 102 14.20 6.23 -3.26
C ARG A 102 15.71 6.10 -3.02
N GLY A 103 16.41 7.23 -2.91
CA GLY A 103 17.83 7.22 -2.57
C GLY A 103 18.05 6.81 -1.13
N GLY A 104 18.42 5.54 -0.89
CA GLY A 104 18.69 4.99 0.44
C GLY A 104 19.80 3.93 0.45
N SER A 105 20.68 3.99 1.45
CA SER A 105 21.80 3.06 1.78
C SER A 105 22.92 2.85 0.75
N ALA A 106 22.67 3.02 -0.54
CA ALA A 106 23.67 2.97 -1.60
C ALA A 106 24.14 4.40 -1.94
N GLY A 107 24.91 5.00 -1.02
CA GLY A 107 25.58 6.27 -1.30
C GLY A 107 26.34 6.19 -2.63
N VAL A 108 26.20 7.24 -3.45
CA VAL A 108 26.94 7.49 -4.71
C VAL A 108 26.27 7.03 -6.03
N ILE A 109 24.94 6.90 -6.14
CA ILE A 109 24.26 6.88 -7.47
C ILE A 109 22.97 7.73 -7.49
N GLU A 110 23.02 8.95 -6.97
CA GLU A 110 21.85 9.85 -6.96
C GLU A 110 21.57 10.53 -8.31
N SER A 111 22.48 10.45 -9.28
CA SER A 111 22.41 11.26 -10.51
C SER A 111 21.77 10.59 -11.74
N PHE A 112 21.31 9.33 -11.64
CA PHE A 112 20.88 8.55 -12.82
C PHE A 112 19.46 8.00 -12.80
N TYR A 113 18.71 8.16 -11.69
CA TYR A 113 17.32 7.69 -11.65
C TYR A 113 16.39 8.78 -12.19
N GLY A 114 16.29 8.84 -13.52
CA GLY A 114 15.20 9.55 -14.20
C GLY A 114 13.84 8.95 -13.80
N VAL A 115 12.76 9.68 -14.08
CA VAL A 115 11.38 9.20 -13.89
C VAL A 115 11.22 7.83 -14.57
N ILE A 116 11.03 6.77 -13.76
CA ILE A 116 10.79 5.43 -14.30
C ILE A 116 9.41 5.44 -14.94
N LYS A 117 9.35 5.10 -16.22
CA LYS A 117 8.07 5.06 -16.95
C LYS A 117 7.17 3.98 -16.33
N PRO A 118 5.93 4.33 -15.94
CA PRO A 118 4.98 3.34 -15.44
C PRO A 118 4.74 2.21 -16.46
N ILE A 119 4.66 0.98 -15.97
CA ILE A 119 4.29 -0.19 -16.78
C ILE A 119 2.78 -0.17 -16.92
N THR A 120 2.27 -0.01 -18.14
CA THR A 120 0.82 -0.06 -18.40
C THR A 120 0.36 -1.52 -18.42
N ILE A 121 -0.62 -1.85 -17.57
CA ILE A 121 -1.27 -3.16 -17.51
C ILE A 121 -2.51 -3.18 -18.40
N LEU A 122 -3.31 -2.11 -18.38
CA LEU A 122 -4.55 -2.00 -19.15
C LEU A 122 -4.77 -0.54 -19.52
N LYS A 123 -5.19 -0.29 -20.76
CA LYS A 123 -5.69 1.02 -21.18
C LYS A 123 -6.88 0.82 -22.13
N LYS A 124 -8.08 1.03 -21.62
CA LYS A 124 -9.34 0.78 -22.33
C LYS A 124 -10.25 1.99 -22.25
N THR A 125 -10.93 2.29 -23.34
CA THR A 125 -11.96 3.34 -23.37
C THR A 125 -13.29 2.71 -23.74
N VAL A 126 -14.30 2.92 -22.90
CA VAL A 126 -15.65 2.40 -23.06
C VAL A 126 -16.57 3.57 -23.36
N GLU A 127 -17.22 3.54 -24.52
CA GLU A 127 -18.25 4.52 -24.85
C GLU A 127 -19.51 4.21 -24.04
N VAL A 128 -19.92 5.13 -23.17
CA VAL A 128 -21.10 4.98 -22.31
C VAL A 128 -22.31 5.64 -22.94
N LEU A 129 -22.14 6.85 -23.51
CA LEU A 129 -23.18 7.56 -24.24
C LEU A 129 -22.58 8.31 -25.43
N LYS A 130 -23.36 8.38 -26.52
CA LYS A 130 -23.11 9.29 -27.65
C LYS A 130 -23.31 10.75 -27.24
N SER A 131 -22.94 11.68 -28.12
CA SER A 131 -23.20 13.11 -27.90
C SER A 131 -24.69 13.38 -27.66
N GLY A 132 -24.98 14.31 -26.76
CA GLY A 132 -26.34 14.52 -26.30
C GLY A 132 -26.46 15.63 -25.25
N ARG A 133 -27.58 15.60 -24.52
CA ARG A 133 -27.88 16.56 -23.47
C ARG A 133 -28.33 15.81 -22.21
N ILE A 134 -27.84 16.24 -21.05
CA ILE A 134 -28.30 15.79 -19.74
C ILE A 134 -29.16 16.89 -19.14
N SER A 135 -30.35 16.55 -18.63
CA SER A 135 -31.26 17.48 -17.96
C SER A 135 -30.71 17.96 -16.62
N SER A 136 -31.25 19.06 -16.09
CA SER A 136 -31.00 19.45 -14.71
C SER A 136 -31.51 18.38 -13.73
N GLY A 137 -30.92 18.32 -12.54
CA GLY A 137 -31.25 17.34 -11.50
C GLY A 137 -30.19 16.25 -11.37
N THR A 138 -30.61 15.08 -10.88
CA THR A 138 -29.74 13.91 -10.76
C THR A 138 -30.00 12.96 -11.92
N THR A 139 -28.95 12.52 -12.60
CA THR A 139 -29.05 11.49 -13.65
C THR A 139 -28.08 10.36 -13.34
N GLU A 140 -28.55 9.12 -13.51
CA GLU A 140 -27.74 7.92 -13.35
C GLU A 140 -27.55 7.26 -14.73
N ILE A 141 -26.28 7.05 -15.10
CA ILE A 141 -25.91 6.50 -16.39
C ILE A 141 -25.16 5.18 -16.14
N PRO A 142 -25.77 4.02 -16.41
CA PRO A 142 -25.15 2.73 -16.16
C PRO A 142 -23.98 2.48 -17.12
N PHE A 143 -22.98 1.72 -16.66
CA PHE A 143 -21.90 1.22 -17.48
C PHE A 143 -21.50 -0.19 -17.05
N SER A 144 -20.92 -0.94 -17.98
CA SER A 144 -20.34 -2.26 -17.72
C SER A 144 -19.19 -2.51 -18.68
N PHE A 145 -18.11 -3.13 -18.20
CA PHE A 145 -17.01 -3.54 -19.07
C PHE A 145 -16.27 -4.75 -18.50
N TRP A 146 -15.71 -5.55 -19.41
CA TRP A 146 -14.77 -6.61 -19.05
C TRP A 146 -13.35 -6.06 -18.97
N LEU A 147 -12.60 -6.47 -17.95
CA LEU A 147 -11.18 -6.14 -17.79
C LEU A 147 -10.33 -6.79 -18.88
N LYS A 148 -10.68 -8.01 -19.26
CA LYS A 148 -10.09 -8.78 -20.36
C LYS A 148 -11.18 -9.18 -21.33
N ASP A 149 -10.94 -9.05 -22.64
CA ASP A 149 -11.95 -9.45 -23.61
C ASP A 149 -12.12 -10.98 -23.64
N PRO A 150 -13.37 -11.50 -23.69
CA PRO A 150 -13.61 -12.94 -23.74
C PRO A 150 -12.94 -13.56 -24.98
N GLY A 151 -11.99 -14.47 -24.76
CA GLY A 151 -11.26 -15.17 -25.84
C GLY A 151 -9.87 -14.62 -26.16
N GLU A 152 -9.44 -13.52 -25.54
CA GLU A 152 -8.09 -13.01 -25.71
C GLU A 152 -7.07 -13.92 -25.03
N LYS A 153 -5.92 -14.17 -25.68
CA LYS A 153 -4.83 -14.98 -25.10
C LYS A 153 -4.37 -14.37 -23.77
N PRO A 154 -3.85 -15.16 -22.82
CA PRO A 154 -3.31 -14.63 -21.56
C PRO A 154 -1.98 -13.89 -21.83
N SER A 155 -2.04 -12.72 -22.45
CA SER A 155 -0.85 -11.94 -22.82
C SER A 155 -0.54 -10.78 -21.87
N GLU A 156 -1.40 -10.48 -20.90
CA GLU A 156 -1.16 -9.43 -19.91
C GLU A 156 -1.45 -9.96 -18.49
N ASN A 157 -0.40 -10.07 -17.67
CA ASN A 157 -0.52 -10.47 -16.28
C ASN A 157 -1.18 -9.31 -15.50
N PHE A 158 -2.41 -9.52 -15.06
CA PHE A 158 -3.01 -8.69 -14.02
C PHE A 158 -2.31 -9.00 -12.70
N TYR A 159 -1.95 -7.96 -11.96
CA TYR A 159 -1.38 -8.08 -10.63
C TYR A 159 -2.43 -7.68 -9.59
N GLU A 160 -2.29 -8.19 -8.36
CA GLU A 160 -3.14 -7.67 -7.28
C GLU A 160 -2.85 -6.18 -7.06
N THR A 161 -3.89 -5.39 -6.77
CA THR A 161 -3.70 -3.98 -6.41
C THR A 161 -2.81 -3.91 -5.17
N TYR A 162 -1.80 -3.03 -5.24
CA TYR A 162 -0.78 -2.93 -4.21
C TYR A 162 -0.27 -1.48 -4.12
N HIS A 163 -0.06 -0.99 -2.90
CA HIS A 163 0.51 0.34 -2.67
C HIS A 163 1.66 0.25 -1.67
N GLY A 164 2.87 0.29 -2.20
CA GLY A 164 4.10 0.21 -1.44
C GLY A 164 4.91 1.50 -1.44
N GLY A 165 6.14 1.39 -0.95
CA GLY A 165 7.09 2.49 -0.89
C GLY A 165 7.64 2.81 -2.27
N ASP A 166 7.99 1.78 -3.03
CA ASP A 166 8.69 1.88 -4.32
C ASP A 166 7.85 1.34 -5.50
N ILE A 167 6.89 0.47 -5.21
CA ILE A 167 5.99 -0.12 -6.21
C ILE A 167 4.54 0.27 -5.87
N SER A 168 3.76 0.72 -6.87
CA SER A 168 2.32 0.96 -6.72
C SER A 168 1.56 0.46 -7.94
N ILE A 169 0.72 -0.54 -7.75
CA ILE A 169 -0.12 -1.19 -8.76
C ILE A 169 -1.54 -0.65 -8.58
N GLN A 170 -2.03 0.11 -9.55
CA GLN A 170 -3.32 0.82 -9.44
C GLN A 170 -4.24 0.51 -10.62
N TYR A 171 -5.54 0.47 -10.34
CA TYR A 171 -6.60 0.25 -11.32
C TYR A 171 -7.67 1.34 -11.18
N LEU A 172 -7.74 2.23 -12.17
CA LEU A 172 -8.54 3.44 -12.14
C LEU A 172 -9.58 3.44 -13.25
N ALA A 173 -10.82 3.76 -12.91
CA ALA A 173 -11.87 4.11 -13.86
C ALA A 173 -12.11 5.62 -13.77
N SER A 174 -11.99 6.32 -14.89
CA SER A 174 -12.12 7.77 -14.98
C SER A 174 -13.14 8.15 -16.05
N VAL A 175 -14.06 9.05 -15.72
CA VAL A 175 -14.98 9.66 -16.68
C VAL A 175 -14.59 11.13 -16.84
N ASP A 176 -14.60 11.60 -18.08
CA ASP A 176 -14.52 13.03 -18.41
C ASP A 176 -15.70 13.39 -19.32
N ILE A 177 -16.57 14.27 -18.84
CA ILE A 177 -17.73 14.78 -19.55
C ILE A 177 -17.37 16.17 -20.11
N SER A 178 -16.91 16.18 -21.35
CA SER A 178 -16.65 17.42 -22.10
C SER A 178 -17.97 18.14 -22.43
N ARG A 179 -18.05 19.41 -22.04
CA ARG A 179 -19.24 20.28 -22.20
C ARG A 179 -19.04 21.35 -23.27
N GLY A 180 -18.17 21.08 -24.24
CA GLY A 180 -17.72 22.03 -25.26
C GLY A 180 -16.53 22.89 -24.79
N TYR A 181 -16.00 23.73 -25.68
CA TYR A 181 -14.74 24.46 -25.48
C TYR A 181 -14.78 25.51 -24.35
N LEU A 182 -15.95 26.11 -24.09
CA LEU A 182 -16.08 27.23 -23.15
C LEU A 182 -16.31 26.78 -21.69
N HIS A 183 -16.60 25.50 -21.46
CA HIS A 183 -16.95 24.99 -20.15
C HIS A 183 -15.92 23.97 -19.66
N LYS A 184 -15.54 24.08 -18.38
CA LYS A 184 -14.72 23.06 -17.72
C LYS A 184 -15.42 21.70 -17.79
N SER A 185 -14.70 20.63 -18.12
CA SER A 185 -15.26 19.29 -18.07
C SER A 185 -15.65 18.90 -16.65
N LEU A 186 -16.62 17.99 -16.54
CA LEU A 186 -16.91 17.32 -15.28
C LEU A 186 -16.18 15.99 -15.30
N SER A 187 -15.34 15.75 -14.31
CA SER A 187 -14.52 14.54 -14.28
C SER A 187 -14.59 13.87 -12.90
N ALA A 188 -14.59 12.55 -12.91
CA ALA A 188 -14.48 11.74 -11.70
C ALA A 188 -13.58 10.55 -11.98
N THR A 189 -12.83 10.14 -10.95
CA THR A 189 -11.98 8.95 -10.99
C THR A 189 -12.27 8.12 -9.76
N VAL A 190 -12.38 6.81 -9.92
CA VAL A 190 -12.49 5.85 -8.83
C VAL A 190 -11.47 4.74 -9.01
N GLU A 191 -10.83 4.36 -7.91
CA GLU A 191 -10.01 3.16 -7.85
C GLU A 191 -10.86 1.94 -7.53
N PHE A 192 -10.53 0.83 -8.16
CA PHE A 192 -11.04 -0.50 -7.83
C PHE A 192 -9.89 -1.47 -7.59
N ILE A 193 -10.18 -2.53 -6.83
CA ILE A 193 -9.18 -3.46 -6.32
C ILE A 193 -9.21 -4.73 -7.15
N ILE A 194 -8.05 -5.17 -7.62
CA ILE A 194 -7.87 -6.46 -8.29
C ILE A 194 -7.28 -7.46 -7.31
N GLU A 195 -7.92 -8.62 -7.21
CA GLU A 195 -7.39 -9.82 -6.53
C GLU A 195 -7.11 -10.94 -7.53
N SER A 196 -6.26 -11.89 -7.13
CA SER A 196 -5.94 -13.08 -7.91
C SER A 196 -7.17 -13.94 -8.22
N LYS A 197 -7.09 -14.68 -9.33
CA LYS A 197 -8.15 -15.60 -9.78
C LYS A 197 -8.34 -16.73 -8.77
N LYS A 198 -9.57 -16.93 -8.27
CA LYS A 198 -9.92 -18.00 -7.32
C LYS A 198 -9.60 -19.41 -7.84
N GLU A 199 -9.74 -19.63 -9.15
CA GLU A 199 -9.46 -20.91 -9.83
C GLU A 199 -7.99 -21.32 -9.75
N ASN A 200 -7.08 -20.36 -9.65
CA ASN A 200 -5.62 -20.59 -9.58
C ASN A 200 -5.08 -20.54 -8.16
N LEU A 201 -5.94 -20.34 -7.15
CA LEU A 201 -5.50 -20.30 -5.76
C LEU A 201 -5.36 -21.72 -5.21
N PRO A 202 -4.31 -22.00 -4.42
CA PRO A 202 -4.18 -23.24 -3.69
C PRO A 202 -5.37 -23.48 -2.76
N GLU A 203 -5.81 -24.74 -2.67
CA GLU A 203 -6.79 -25.17 -1.68
C GLU A 203 -6.14 -25.30 -0.30
N LYS A 204 -6.91 -25.05 0.75
CA LYS A 204 -6.47 -25.27 2.12
C LYS A 204 -6.64 -26.75 2.51
N PRO A 205 -5.74 -27.31 3.34
CA PRO A 205 -4.54 -26.69 3.89
C PRO A 205 -3.38 -26.69 2.87
N ILE A 206 -2.57 -25.63 2.89
CA ILE A 206 -1.30 -25.63 2.15
C ILE A 206 -0.28 -26.42 2.96
N SER A 207 0.42 -27.36 2.33
CA SER A 207 1.60 -27.98 2.93
C SER A 207 2.75 -26.96 2.95
N SER A 208 2.90 -26.22 4.04
CA SER A 208 4.03 -25.30 4.22
C SER A 208 5.34 -26.07 4.32
N GLU A 209 6.31 -25.77 3.45
CA GLU A 209 7.69 -26.24 3.64
C GLU A 209 8.26 -25.58 4.89
N MET A 210 8.75 -26.39 5.82
CA MET A 210 9.46 -25.94 7.01
C MET A 210 10.95 -25.95 6.70
N VAL A 211 11.60 -24.80 6.81
CA VAL A 211 13.06 -24.71 6.64
C VAL A 211 13.72 -24.65 8.00
N ILE A 212 14.68 -25.55 8.20
CA ILE A 212 15.53 -25.58 9.38
C ILE A 212 16.58 -24.49 9.25
N PHE A 213 16.78 -23.73 10.31
CA PHE A 213 17.84 -22.76 10.44
C PHE A 213 18.69 -23.05 11.68
N TYR A 214 19.94 -22.59 11.63
CA TYR A 214 20.81 -22.57 12.79
C TYR A 214 21.61 -21.27 12.78
N MET A 215 21.78 -20.71 13.97
CA MET A 215 22.60 -19.52 14.21
C MET A 215 23.77 -19.95 15.06
N THR A 216 24.98 -19.77 14.53
CA THR A 216 26.21 -19.93 15.29
C THR A 216 27.09 -18.71 15.10
N GLN A 217 28.18 -18.62 15.83
CA GLN A 217 29.19 -17.57 15.66
C GLN A 217 29.70 -17.45 14.20
N ASP A 218 29.73 -18.55 13.46
CA ASP A 218 30.28 -18.61 12.10
C ASP A 218 29.25 -18.25 11.02
N THR A 219 27.95 -18.29 11.33
CA THR A 219 26.89 -17.88 10.39
C THR A 219 26.67 -16.36 10.36
N GLN A 220 27.26 -15.61 11.30
CA GLN A 220 27.06 -14.18 11.42
C GLN A 220 28.00 -13.38 10.52
N ARG A 221 27.43 -12.40 9.79
CA ARG A 221 28.19 -11.56 8.84
C ARG A 221 29.07 -10.51 9.52
N HIS A 222 28.72 -10.12 10.75
CA HIS A 222 29.49 -9.18 11.57
C HIS A 222 30.13 -9.91 12.75
N SER A 223 31.20 -9.33 13.28
CA SER A 223 31.84 -9.89 14.47
C SER A 223 30.92 -9.80 15.68
N LEU A 224 30.59 -10.95 16.25
CA LEU A 224 29.96 -11.07 17.55
C LEU A 224 30.93 -10.77 18.69
N LEU A 225 30.36 -10.61 19.89
CA LEU A 225 31.05 -10.62 21.18
C LEU A 225 32.15 -11.69 21.26
N PRO A 226 33.37 -11.36 21.70
CA PRO A 226 34.46 -12.33 21.90
C PRO A 226 34.07 -13.51 22.80
N GLU A 227 33.23 -13.27 23.80
CA GLU A 227 32.72 -14.26 24.75
C GLU A 227 31.85 -15.33 24.05
N LEU A 228 31.10 -14.93 23.02
CA LEU A 228 30.34 -15.87 22.19
C LEU A 228 31.26 -16.72 21.31
N LYS A 229 32.39 -16.16 20.85
CA LYS A 229 33.38 -16.87 20.02
C LYS A 229 34.13 -17.95 20.80
N SER A 230 34.43 -17.69 22.08
CA SER A 230 35.17 -18.63 22.93
C SER A 230 34.27 -19.56 23.73
N GLY A 231 33.15 -19.07 24.23
CA GLY A 231 32.22 -19.84 25.07
C GLY A 231 31.07 -20.51 24.31
N GLY A 232 30.91 -20.20 23.02
CA GLY A 232 29.93 -20.83 22.14
C GLY A 232 28.57 -20.14 22.13
N PHE A 233 27.92 -20.28 20.97
CA PHE A 233 26.59 -19.78 20.68
C PHE A 233 25.94 -20.68 19.63
N ARG A 234 24.76 -21.21 19.95
CA ARG A 234 23.96 -21.99 19.03
C ARG A 234 22.47 -21.87 19.32
N VAL A 235 21.73 -21.42 18.31
CA VAL A 235 20.26 -21.47 18.28
C VAL A 235 19.86 -22.24 17.04
N SER A 236 18.89 -23.13 17.16
CA SER A 236 18.34 -23.89 16.04
C SER A 236 16.83 -23.78 16.04
N GLY A 237 16.22 -24.00 14.89
CA GLY A 237 14.77 -23.93 14.77
C GLY A 237 14.30 -24.25 13.37
N LYS A 238 13.00 -24.13 13.16
CA LYS A 238 12.37 -24.23 11.86
C LYS A 238 11.25 -23.22 11.74
N VAL A 239 11.03 -22.69 10.55
CA VAL A 239 9.93 -21.78 10.26
C VAL A 239 9.37 -22.08 8.86
N CYS A 240 8.08 -21.83 8.67
CA CYS A 240 7.47 -21.97 7.35
C CYS A 240 8.06 -20.96 6.35
N THR A 241 8.34 -21.40 5.13
CA THR A 241 8.75 -20.53 4.01
C THR A 241 7.62 -20.21 3.05
N LEU A 242 6.47 -20.87 3.19
CA LEU A 242 5.25 -20.62 2.44
C LEU A 242 4.08 -20.48 3.41
N CYS A 243 3.35 -19.36 3.34
CA CYS A 243 2.27 -19.04 4.27
C CYS A 243 1.08 -18.41 3.54
N SER A 244 -0.14 -18.84 3.87
CA SER A 244 -1.34 -18.13 3.42
C SER A 244 -1.45 -16.80 4.15
N LEU A 245 -1.91 -15.76 3.47
CA LEU A 245 -2.28 -14.48 4.10
C LEU A 245 -3.31 -14.60 5.23
N SER A 246 -4.07 -15.71 5.27
CA SER A 246 -5.07 -15.96 6.31
C SER A 246 -4.55 -16.79 7.47
N ASP A 247 -3.36 -17.38 7.33
CA ASP A 247 -2.76 -18.29 8.30
C ASP A 247 -1.59 -17.58 9.01
N PRO A 248 -1.24 -18.01 10.24
CA PRO A 248 -0.09 -17.50 10.96
C PRO A 248 1.23 -18.00 10.35
N ILE A 249 2.32 -17.28 10.59
CA ILE A 249 3.68 -17.81 10.40
C ILE A 249 3.94 -18.76 11.56
N GLU A 250 4.19 -20.02 11.24
CA GLU A 250 4.43 -21.10 12.22
C GLU A 250 5.88 -21.57 12.21
N GLY A 251 6.33 -22.02 13.36
CA GLY A 251 7.67 -22.57 13.54
C GLY A 251 8.00 -22.83 15.00
N GLU A 252 9.27 -23.08 15.26
CA GLU A 252 9.81 -23.24 16.61
C GLU A 252 11.29 -22.87 16.60
N LEU A 253 11.80 -22.47 17.76
CA LEU A 253 13.23 -22.25 17.96
C LEU A 253 13.66 -22.75 19.33
N THR A 254 14.91 -23.19 19.45
CA THR A 254 15.51 -23.67 20.69
C THR A 254 16.89 -23.03 20.84
N VAL A 255 17.13 -22.41 21.99
CA VAL A 255 18.47 -21.98 22.37
C VAL A 255 19.23 -23.20 22.86
N GLU A 256 20.17 -23.71 22.08
CA GLU A 256 20.97 -24.89 22.47
C GLU A 256 22.10 -24.48 23.42
N SER A 257 22.83 -23.43 23.08
CA SER A 257 23.93 -22.90 23.89
C SER A 257 24.11 -21.39 23.70
N SER A 258 24.49 -20.68 24.75
CA SER A 258 24.87 -19.26 24.69
C SER A 258 25.72 -18.90 25.89
N ALA A 259 26.98 -18.51 25.64
CA ALA A 259 27.91 -18.07 26.69
C ALA A 259 27.57 -16.71 27.30
N VAL A 260 26.79 -15.90 26.59
CA VAL A 260 26.34 -14.59 27.04
C VAL A 260 24.83 -14.64 27.28
N PRO A 261 24.30 -14.03 28.37
CA PRO A 261 22.87 -13.95 28.60
C PRO A 261 22.16 -13.31 27.40
N ILE A 262 21.05 -13.92 26.99
CA ILE A 262 20.20 -13.34 25.95
C ILE A 262 19.33 -12.26 26.62
N GLN A 263 19.13 -11.13 25.97
CA GLN A 263 18.23 -10.08 26.44
C GLN A 263 16.84 -10.26 25.82
N SER A 264 16.80 -10.49 24.52
CA SER A 264 15.54 -10.68 23.80
C SER A 264 15.76 -11.55 22.56
N ILE A 265 14.68 -12.23 22.17
CA ILE A 265 14.56 -12.86 20.86
C ILE A 265 13.36 -12.23 20.17
N GLU A 266 13.60 -11.64 19.02
CA GLU A 266 12.59 -10.96 18.21
C GLU A 266 12.53 -11.56 16.82
N ILE A 267 11.34 -11.59 16.25
CA ILE A 267 11.12 -11.94 14.86
C ILE A 267 10.57 -10.72 14.13
N HIS A 268 11.29 -10.30 13.10
CA HIS A 268 10.94 -9.18 12.24
C HIS A 268 10.34 -9.72 10.95
N LEU A 269 9.13 -9.31 10.59
CA LEU A 269 8.56 -9.51 9.27
C LEU A 269 8.95 -8.31 8.41
N LEU A 270 9.70 -8.55 7.34
CA LEU A 270 10.13 -7.52 6.40
C LEU A 270 9.52 -7.73 5.03
N ARG A 271 9.20 -6.62 4.39
CA ARG A 271 8.90 -6.52 2.96
C ARG A 271 10.15 -6.16 2.20
N LEU A 272 10.33 -6.72 1.01
CA LEU A 272 11.33 -6.30 0.05
C LEU A 272 10.61 -5.90 -1.23
N GLU A 273 10.90 -4.69 -1.71
CA GLU A 273 10.43 -4.19 -3.00
C GLU A 273 11.65 -4.07 -3.91
N SER A 274 11.66 -4.84 -5.00
CA SER A 274 12.78 -4.84 -5.95
C SER A 274 12.32 -4.35 -7.31
N ILE A 275 13.13 -3.49 -7.94
CA ILE A 275 12.86 -2.89 -9.25
C ILE A 275 14.09 -3.07 -10.15
N LEU A 276 13.87 -3.54 -11.38
CA LEU A 276 14.92 -3.60 -12.39
C LEU A 276 15.10 -2.23 -13.06
N VAL A 277 16.25 -1.58 -12.82
CA VAL A 277 16.61 -0.31 -13.46
C VAL A 277 17.86 -0.49 -14.31
N GLY A 278 17.68 -0.43 -15.64
CA GLY A 278 18.73 -0.76 -16.60
C GLY A 278 19.14 -2.22 -16.45
N GLU A 279 20.36 -2.47 -15.96
CA GLU A 279 20.88 -3.82 -15.71
C GLU A 279 21.02 -4.14 -14.21
N LYS A 280 20.64 -3.22 -13.32
CA LYS A 280 20.77 -3.38 -11.87
C LYS A 280 19.41 -3.57 -11.22
N ILE A 281 19.37 -4.35 -10.15
CA ILE A 281 18.18 -4.48 -9.30
C ILE A 281 18.38 -3.54 -8.12
N ALA A 282 17.45 -2.60 -7.94
CA ALA A 282 17.35 -1.79 -6.73
C ALA A 282 16.35 -2.48 -5.79
N THR A 283 16.79 -2.85 -4.59
CA THR A 283 15.95 -3.52 -3.60
C THR A 283 15.92 -2.70 -2.32
N GLU A 284 14.72 -2.35 -1.88
CA GLU A 284 14.46 -1.66 -0.62
C GLU A 284 13.75 -2.58 0.36
N SER A 285 14.14 -2.50 1.63
CA SER A 285 13.58 -3.34 2.69
C SER A 285 12.84 -2.49 3.72
N SER A 286 11.57 -2.84 3.96
CA SER A 286 10.72 -2.18 4.95
C SER A 286 10.33 -3.16 6.05
N LEU A 287 10.52 -2.76 7.32
CA LEU A 287 10.02 -3.52 8.46
C LEU A 287 8.50 -3.36 8.55
N ILE A 288 7.76 -4.47 8.53
CA ILE A 288 6.29 -4.48 8.66
C ILE A 288 5.89 -4.65 10.13
N GLN A 289 6.48 -5.63 10.80
CA GLN A 289 6.10 -6.00 12.16
C GLN A 289 7.31 -6.59 12.90
N THR A 290 7.44 -6.23 14.18
CA THR A 290 8.36 -6.87 15.12
C THR A 290 7.52 -7.63 16.14
N THR A 291 7.84 -8.90 16.36
CA THR A 291 7.21 -9.75 17.37
C THR A 291 8.29 -10.24 18.34
N GLN A 292 8.21 -9.84 19.60
CA GLN A 292 9.11 -10.35 20.64
C GLN A 292 8.64 -11.75 21.04
N ILE A 293 9.50 -12.75 20.84
CA ILE A 293 9.25 -14.17 21.15
C ILE A 293 9.69 -14.48 22.58
N ALA A 294 10.77 -13.86 23.04
CA ALA A 294 11.26 -14.01 24.39
C ALA A 294 11.88 -12.70 24.90
N ASP A 295 11.76 -12.48 26.21
CA ASP A 295 12.33 -11.37 26.96
C ASP A 295 13.07 -11.90 28.18
N GLY A 296 14.24 -11.32 28.47
CA GLY A 296 15.16 -11.79 29.50
C GLY A 296 16.09 -12.93 29.06
N ASP A 297 16.85 -13.47 30.02
CA ASP A 297 17.80 -14.55 29.75
C ASP A 297 17.09 -15.87 29.45
N VAL A 298 16.98 -16.15 28.15
CA VAL A 298 16.22 -17.28 27.63
C VAL A 298 16.83 -18.61 28.07
N CYS A 299 15.99 -19.51 28.57
CA CYS A 299 16.41 -20.84 29.02
C CYS A 299 16.98 -21.67 27.85
N ARG A 300 18.08 -22.38 28.12
CA ARG A 300 18.69 -23.29 27.14
C ARG A 300 17.92 -24.61 27.14
N GLY A 301 17.85 -25.27 25.98
CA GLY A 301 17.13 -26.54 25.80
C GLY A 301 15.61 -26.45 25.84
N THR A 302 15.04 -25.24 26.01
CA THR A 302 13.59 -25.01 25.94
C THR A 302 13.21 -24.60 24.52
N THR A 303 12.28 -25.34 23.91
CA THR A 303 11.73 -25.01 22.59
C THR A 303 10.62 -23.97 22.74
N LEU A 304 10.80 -22.83 22.08
CA LEU A 304 9.85 -21.73 22.01
C LEU A 304 9.05 -21.81 20.70
N PRO A 305 7.71 -21.77 20.75
CA PRO A 305 6.88 -21.78 19.55
C PRO A 305 6.94 -20.43 18.83
N ILE A 306 6.97 -20.47 17.50
CA ILE A 306 6.75 -19.30 16.64
C ILE A 306 5.32 -19.39 16.13
N TYR A 307 4.50 -18.40 16.47
CA TYR A 307 3.13 -18.27 16.00
C TYR A 307 2.79 -16.79 15.81
N ILE A 308 2.97 -16.28 14.59
CA ILE A 308 2.87 -14.85 14.28
C ILE A 308 1.72 -14.59 13.33
N ILE A 309 0.72 -13.85 13.78
CA ILE A 309 -0.42 -13.45 12.95
C ILE A 309 0.04 -12.36 11.98
N LEU A 310 -0.20 -12.56 10.69
CA LEU A 310 0.13 -11.59 9.65
C LEU A 310 -0.75 -10.33 9.76
N PRO A 311 -0.16 -9.12 9.67
CA PRO A 311 -0.92 -7.87 9.71
C PRO A 311 -1.62 -7.65 8.37
N ARG A 312 -2.87 -8.08 8.26
CA ARG A 312 -3.66 -8.16 7.01
C ARG A 312 -3.64 -6.91 6.11
N LEU A 313 -3.52 -5.71 6.70
CA LEU A 313 -3.51 -4.44 5.95
C LEU A 313 -2.12 -4.05 5.42
N LEU A 314 -1.06 -4.74 5.86
CA LEU A 314 0.33 -4.46 5.52
C LEU A 314 1.00 -5.60 4.74
N THR A 315 0.28 -6.70 4.52
CA THR A 315 0.74 -7.89 3.78
C THR A 315 -0.09 -8.11 2.52
N CYS A 316 0.56 -8.56 1.46
CA CYS A 316 -0.06 -8.97 0.21
C CYS A 316 0.61 -10.27 -0.26
N PRO A 317 0.09 -10.96 -1.29
CA PRO A 317 0.82 -12.08 -1.87
C PRO A 317 2.18 -11.61 -2.40
N SER A 318 3.15 -12.50 -2.39
CA SER A 318 4.42 -12.29 -3.07
C SER A 318 4.18 -12.17 -4.57
N VAL A 319 4.85 -11.22 -5.23
CA VAL A 319 4.70 -10.94 -6.65
C VAL A 319 6.05 -10.98 -7.33
N PHE A 320 6.17 -11.76 -8.40
CA PHE A 320 7.33 -11.77 -9.29
C PHE A 320 6.84 -11.43 -10.71
N ALA A 321 6.94 -10.15 -11.08
CA ALA A 321 6.36 -9.67 -12.32
C ALA A 321 7.32 -9.93 -13.48
N GLY A 322 6.99 -10.86 -14.39
CA GLY A 322 7.87 -11.29 -15.49
C GLY A 322 7.15 -11.41 -16.82
N TYR A 323 7.88 -11.16 -17.91
CA TYR A 323 7.42 -11.51 -19.24
C TYR A 323 7.43 -13.02 -19.36
N VAL A 324 6.26 -13.63 -19.49
CA VAL A 324 6.12 -15.05 -19.80
C VAL A 324 6.76 -15.28 -21.17
N LEU A 325 7.97 -15.85 -21.19
CA LEU A 325 8.42 -16.62 -22.34
C LEU A 325 7.61 -17.92 -22.34
N ASP A 326 7.29 -18.41 -23.54
CA ASP A 326 6.34 -19.48 -23.84
C ASP A 326 6.28 -20.66 -22.86
N PRO A 327 5.11 -21.34 -22.72
CA PRO A 327 4.85 -22.34 -21.67
C PRO A 327 5.67 -23.64 -21.74
N ILE A 328 6.63 -23.77 -22.66
CA ILE A 328 7.31 -25.04 -22.93
C ILE A 328 8.49 -25.29 -21.96
N ASN A 329 8.96 -24.28 -21.21
CA ASN A 329 10.13 -24.45 -20.31
C ASN A 329 9.88 -24.15 -18.82
N VAL A 330 8.63 -23.99 -18.38
CA VAL A 330 8.36 -23.70 -16.95
C VAL A 330 8.51 -24.95 -16.07
N CYS A 331 8.50 -26.16 -16.64
CA CYS A 331 8.70 -27.41 -15.88
C CYS A 331 10.16 -27.63 -15.40
N SER A 332 11.13 -26.82 -15.82
CA SER A 332 12.55 -26.96 -15.44
C SER A 332 13.08 -25.85 -14.53
N LEU A 333 12.26 -24.87 -14.16
CA LEU A 333 12.59 -23.89 -13.11
C LEU A 333 12.10 -24.41 -11.75
N GLN A 334 12.74 -25.47 -11.26
CA GLN A 334 12.89 -25.61 -9.81
C GLN A 334 13.61 -24.35 -9.34
N ILE A 335 12.85 -23.43 -8.75
CA ILE A 335 13.36 -22.22 -8.10
C ILE A 335 14.48 -22.69 -7.17
N PRO A 336 15.76 -22.34 -7.43
CA PRO A 336 16.81 -22.73 -6.52
C PRO A 336 16.53 -22.02 -5.20
N LYS A 337 16.54 -22.79 -4.12
CA LYS A 337 16.69 -22.30 -2.76
C LYS A 337 17.79 -21.23 -2.74
N ILE A 338 17.42 -19.95 -2.73
CA ILE A 338 18.37 -18.87 -2.41
C ILE A 338 18.47 -18.83 -0.89
N LEU A 339 19.14 -19.84 -0.36
CA LEU A 339 19.77 -19.80 0.95
C LEU A 339 21.13 -19.10 0.78
N SER A 340 21.39 -18.17 1.70
CA SER A 340 22.69 -17.62 2.09
C SER A 340 23.93 -18.03 1.26
N ALA A 341 24.56 -17.09 0.55
CA ALA A 341 26.02 -17.04 0.47
C ALA A 341 26.51 -15.70 -0.07
N SER A 342 27.48 -15.15 0.65
CA SER A 342 28.50 -14.21 0.20
C SER A 342 29.03 -14.52 -1.21
N HIS A 343 29.31 -13.46 -1.98
CA HIS A 343 30.17 -13.42 -3.16
C HIS A 343 30.47 -14.76 -3.88
N CYS A 344 29.74 -15.04 -4.96
CA CYS A 344 30.35 -15.60 -6.16
C CYS A 344 29.45 -15.32 -7.37
N GLY A 345 30.04 -14.83 -8.46
CA GLY A 345 29.33 -14.60 -9.71
C GLY A 345 28.87 -15.92 -10.33
N LEU A 346 27.56 -16.14 -10.35
CA LEU A 346 26.92 -17.03 -11.32
C LEU A 346 25.95 -16.21 -12.15
N SER A 347 26.37 -15.95 -13.37
CA SER A 347 25.57 -15.32 -14.42
C SER A 347 24.72 -16.39 -15.11
N ARG A 348 23.51 -15.99 -15.52
CA ARG A 348 22.65 -16.61 -16.57
C ARG A 348 21.75 -17.79 -16.17
N VAL A 349 20.75 -17.53 -15.31
CA VAL A 349 19.31 -17.66 -15.64
C VAL A 349 18.54 -16.72 -14.69
N ALA A 350 18.78 -15.41 -14.80
CA ALA A 350 17.93 -14.44 -14.15
C ALA A 350 16.71 -14.24 -15.05
N SER A 351 15.58 -14.88 -14.72
CA SER A 351 14.28 -14.45 -15.21
C SER A 351 14.14 -12.95 -14.91
N ARG A 352 14.23 -12.11 -15.94
CA ARG A 352 14.26 -10.65 -15.81
C ARG A 352 12.86 -10.15 -15.45
N PHE A 353 12.53 -10.18 -14.17
CA PHE A 353 11.32 -9.58 -13.63
C PHE A 353 11.50 -8.04 -13.58
N PRO A 354 10.66 -7.20 -14.24
CA PRO A 354 10.68 -5.75 -14.05
C PRO A 354 10.56 -5.29 -12.58
N PHE A 355 9.82 -6.04 -11.75
CA PHE A 355 9.72 -5.77 -10.32
C PHE A 355 9.33 -7.03 -9.52
N SER A 356 9.59 -7.02 -8.21
CA SER A 356 9.09 -8.02 -7.26
C SER A 356 8.66 -7.39 -5.94
N ILE A 357 7.70 -8.05 -5.28
CA ILE A 357 7.28 -7.77 -3.90
C ILE A 357 7.44 -9.07 -3.15
N GLU A 358 8.36 -9.09 -2.19
CA GLU A 358 8.79 -10.28 -1.46
C GLU A 358 8.71 -10.06 0.04
N PHE A 359 8.69 -11.14 0.81
CA PHE A 359 8.70 -11.09 2.26
C PHE A 359 9.84 -11.97 2.81
N LYS A 360 10.30 -11.61 3.99
CA LYS A 360 11.22 -12.45 4.77
C LYS A 360 10.93 -12.31 6.25
N VAL A 361 11.31 -13.35 6.97
CA VAL A 361 11.32 -13.36 8.42
C VAL A 361 12.77 -13.27 8.87
N THR A 362 13.09 -12.29 9.72
CA THR A 362 14.41 -12.16 10.32
C THR A 362 14.32 -12.43 11.81
N LEU A 363 14.94 -13.50 12.26
CA LEU A 363 15.16 -13.76 13.68
C LEU A 363 16.31 -12.86 14.15
N VAL A 364 16.10 -12.11 15.22
CA VAL A 364 17.08 -11.20 15.83
C VAL A 364 17.23 -11.57 17.30
N ILE A 365 18.46 -11.89 17.70
CA ILE A 365 18.81 -12.19 19.08
C ILE A 365 19.65 -11.04 19.59
N THR A 366 19.22 -10.44 20.70
CA THR A 366 19.97 -9.40 21.40
C THR A 366 20.62 -10.02 22.62
N PHE A 367 21.93 -9.83 22.79
CA PHE A 367 22.66 -10.30 23.96
C PHE A 367 22.78 -9.18 25.00
N GLN A 368 22.74 -9.54 26.28
CA GLN A 368 23.07 -8.60 27.35
C GLN A 368 24.55 -8.24 27.29
N SER A 369 24.85 -6.95 27.32
CA SER A 369 26.23 -6.44 27.37
C SER A 369 26.44 -5.59 28.61
N GLU A 370 27.53 -5.83 29.33
CA GLU A 370 27.94 -4.97 30.45
C GLU A 370 28.35 -3.56 30.00
N GLN A 371 28.72 -3.36 28.72
CA GLN A 371 29.12 -2.04 28.21
C GLN A 371 27.96 -1.06 28.04
N LEU A 372 26.70 -1.53 28.04
CA LEU A 372 25.51 -0.66 28.06
C LEU A 372 25.42 0.18 29.35
N LYS A 373 26.08 -0.23 30.44
CA LYS A 373 26.14 0.55 31.68
C LYS A 373 27.13 1.72 31.61
N VAL A 374 28.07 1.71 30.66
CA VAL A 374 29.19 2.67 30.59
C VAL A 374 28.98 3.75 29.52
N HIS A 375 28.16 3.50 28.49
CA HIS A 375 27.92 4.46 27.42
C HIS A 375 26.47 4.96 27.38
N SER A 376 26.30 6.28 27.54
CA SER A 376 25.01 6.96 27.37
C SER A 376 24.46 6.75 25.96
N LYS A 377 23.12 6.73 25.84
CA LYS A 377 22.29 6.39 24.67
C LYS A 377 22.56 7.16 23.34
N SER A 378 23.66 7.89 23.19
CA SER A 378 23.91 8.82 22.09
C SER A 378 24.81 8.31 20.96
N ASN A 379 25.41 7.12 21.05
CA ASN A 379 26.37 6.64 20.04
C ASN A 379 25.80 5.51 19.16
N PHE A 380 25.11 5.86 18.08
CA PHE A 380 24.47 4.92 17.15
C PHE A 380 25.43 4.02 16.33
N LYS A 381 26.76 4.23 16.42
CA LYS A 381 27.76 3.45 15.67
C LYS A 381 28.16 2.12 16.34
N THR A 382 27.86 1.90 17.62
CA THR A 382 28.25 0.70 18.39
C THR A 382 27.20 -0.42 18.41
N LEU A 383 26.14 -0.31 17.60
CA LEU A 383 25.03 -1.26 17.59
C LEU A 383 25.37 -2.68 17.08
N LYS A 384 26.60 -2.96 16.64
CA LYS A 384 26.88 -4.12 15.77
C LYS A 384 27.40 -5.40 16.43
N SER A 385 27.94 -5.39 17.64
CA SER A 385 28.56 -6.60 18.23
C SER A 385 27.63 -7.46 19.10
N TRP A 386 26.45 -6.92 19.48
CA TRP A 386 25.57 -7.49 20.51
C TRP A 386 24.31 -8.17 19.95
N HIS A 387 24.22 -8.32 18.64
CA HIS A 387 23.08 -8.97 18.01
C HIS A 387 23.55 -10.10 17.11
N ALA A 388 22.78 -11.17 17.04
CA ALA A 388 22.87 -12.15 15.96
C ALA A 388 21.56 -12.10 15.17
N ALA A 389 21.63 -12.27 13.86
CA ALA A 389 20.43 -12.25 13.02
C ALA A 389 20.51 -13.31 11.91
N GLU A 390 19.37 -13.95 11.64
CA GLU A 390 19.20 -14.91 10.55
C GLU A 390 17.95 -14.56 9.76
N SER A 391 18.04 -14.54 8.44
CA SER A 391 16.94 -14.12 7.57
C SER A 391 16.51 -15.26 6.67
N ILE A 392 15.22 -15.57 6.71
CA ILE A 392 14.61 -16.69 6.00
C ILE A 392 13.57 -16.14 5.04
N PRO A 393 13.62 -16.47 3.74
CA PRO A 393 12.63 -16.02 2.78
C PRO A 393 11.24 -16.55 3.15
N LEU A 394 10.22 -15.72 2.95
CA LEU A 394 8.83 -16.04 3.19
C LEU A 394 8.01 -15.71 1.94
N GLU A 395 7.42 -16.72 1.34
CA GLU A 395 6.45 -16.56 0.28
C GLU A 395 5.05 -16.46 0.88
N LEU A 396 4.39 -15.33 0.62
CA LEU A 396 2.99 -15.13 1.02
C LEU A 396 2.09 -15.42 -0.17
N ILE A 397 1.05 -16.22 0.05
CA ILE A 397 0.09 -16.58 -0.99
C ILE A 397 -1.34 -16.34 -0.54
N ARG A 398 -2.21 -16.09 -1.51
CA ARG A 398 -3.65 -16.08 -1.28
C ARG A 398 -4.19 -17.50 -1.50
N THR A 399 -5.05 -17.96 -0.59
CA THR A 399 -5.76 -19.24 -0.71
C THR A 399 -7.23 -19.02 -1.02
N LYS A 400 -7.91 -20.09 -1.48
CA LYS A 400 -9.36 -20.08 -1.74
C LYS A 400 -10.21 -19.77 -0.50
#